data_AF-A0A2S8J994-F1
#
_entry.id   AF-A0A2S8J994-F1
#
_cell.length_a   1.000
_cell.length_b   1.000
_cell.length_c   1.000
_cell.angle_alpha   90.00
_cell.angle_beta   90.00
_cell.angle_gamma   90.00
#
_symmetry.space_group_name_H-M   'P 1'
#
loop_
_entity.id
_entity.type
_entity.pdbx_description
1 polymer ?
#
loop_
_entity_poly.entity_id
_entity_poly.type
_entity_poly.pdbx_seq_one_letter_code
_entity_poly.pdbx_strand_id
1 'polypeptide(L)'
;MRAAEMFAAGRRQVDVTVELEVFQQTASRWYRQWIEGGREALEAPVVPGTGLDDTQIAAIREELLKGPRAHGFATGVCTLGRVAIVIERLTAVQYGPTQTWTILRTRLGWSRQRPARRAVERDEDAIVAWRER
;
A
#
# COMPACT_ATOMS: atom_id res chain seq x y z
N MET A 1 -25.49 13.95 -1.81
CA MET A 1 -25.48 12.57 -2.37
C MET A 1 -26.81 11.88 -2.08
N ARG A 2 -27.40 11.17 -3.05
CA ARG A 2 -28.71 10.49 -2.92
C ARG A 2 -28.75 9.38 -1.85
N ALA A 3 -27.64 8.65 -1.63
CA ALA A 3 -27.58 7.62 -0.59
C ALA A 3 -27.75 8.19 0.84
N ALA A 4 -27.21 9.38 1.12
CA ALA A 4 -27.38 10.05 2.42
C ALA A 4 -28.84 10.40 2.71
N GLU A 5 -29.60 10.79 1.68
CA GLU A 5 -31.05 11.05 1.78
C GLU A 5 -31.82 9.78 2.13
N MET A 6 -31.47 8.67 1.47
CA MET A 6 -32.10 7.38 1.73
C MET A 6 -31.82 6.90 3.16
N PHE A 7 -30.58 7.01 3.63
CA PHE A 7 -30.25 6.65 5.01
C PHE A 7 -30.94 7.56 6.04
N ALA A 8 -31.01 8.87 5.79
CA ALA A 8 -31.73 9.81 6.65
C ALA A 8 -33.25 9.53 6.71
N ALA A 9 -33.83 8.98 5.64
CA ALA A 9 -35.21 8.52 5.58
C ALA A 9 -35.43 7.11 6.19
N GLY A 10 -34.41 6.52 6.84
CA GLY A 10 -34.50 5.21 7.48
C GLY A 10 -34.47 4.03 6.51
N ARG A 11 -34.09 4.23 5.25
CA ARG A 11 -33.98 3.15 4.25
C ARG A 11 -32.79 2.26 4.57
N ARG A 12 -32.93 0.96 4.28
CA ARG A 12 -31.88 -0.03 4.52
C ARG A 12 -30.83 0.02 3.42
N GLN A 13 -29.62 -0.47 3.71
CA GLN A 13 -28.54 -0.56 2.73
C GLN A 13 -28.93 -1.35 1.47
N VAL A 14 -29.75 -2.40 1.63
CA VAL A 14 -30.29 -3.18 0.49
C VAL A 14 -31.16 -2.33 -0.43
N ASP A 15 -31.95 -1.41 0.14
CA ASP A 15 -32.79 -0.51 -0.66
C ASP A 15 -31.91 0.44 -1.48
N VAL A 16 -30.78 0.88 -0.92
CA VAL A 16 -29.78 1.72 -1.61
C VAL A 16 -29.07 0.95 -2.73
N THR A 17 -28.77 -0.34 -2.54
CA THR A 17 -28.17 -1.15 -3.61
C THR A 17 -29.09 -1.31 -4.82
N VAL A 18 -30.39 -1.47 -4.57
CA VAL A 18 -31.40 -1.64 -5.63
C VAL A 18 -31.67 -0.32 -6.33
N GLU A 19 -31.90 0.76 -5.57
CA GLU A 19 -32.27 2.07 -6.11
C GLU A 19 -31.12 2.75 -6.85
N LEU A 20 -29.89 2.63 -6.34
CA LEU A 20 -28.71 3.30 -6.91
C LEU A 20 -27.83 2.35 -7.75
N GLU A 21 -28.27 1.11 -7.94
CA GLU A 21 -27.56 0.06 -8.70
C GLU A 21 -26.09 -0.11 -8.29
N VAL A 22 -25.81 0.01 -6.99
CA VAL A 22 -24.46 -0.14 -6.44
C VAL A 22 -24.27 -1.50 -5.79
N PHE A 23 -23.02 -1.97 -5.76
CA PHE A 23 -22.65 -3.17 -5.01
C PHE A 23 -22.92 -3.02 -3.51
N GLN A 24 -23.25 -4.14 -2.85
CA GLN A 24 -23.54 -4.21 -1.42
C GLN A 24 -22.39 -3.66 -0.55
N GLN A 25 -21.14 -3.88 -0.97
CA GLN A 25 -19.95 -3.35 -0.28
C GLN A 25 -19.91 -1.82 -0.31
N THR A 26 -20.31 -1.21 -1.44
CA THR A 26 -20.40 0.24 -1.60
C THR A 26 -21.48 0.82 -0.68
N ALA A 27 -22.67 0.24 -0.68
CA ALA A 27 -23.77 0.67 0.20
C ALA A 27 -23.42 0.52 1.70
N SER A 28 -22.73 -0.57 2.09
CA SER A 28 -22.25 -0.76 3.45
C SER A 28 -21.21 0.28 3.88
N ARG A 29 -20.27 0.60 2.98
CA ARG A 29 -19.24 1.61 3.23
C ARG A 29 -19.87 3.00 3.39
N TRP A 30 -20.79 3.37 2.50
CA TRP A 30 -21.51 4.63 2.60
C TRP A 30 -22.32 4.72 3.90
N TYR A 31 -23.01 3.65 4.30
CA TYR A 31 -23.75 3.68 5.55
C TYR A 31 -22.86 3.93 6.77
N ARG A 32 -21.67 3.31 6.82
CA ARG A 32 -20.71 3.53 7.91
C ARG A 32 -20.21 4.97 7.96
N GLN A 33 -19.82 5.50 6.80
CA GLN A 33 -19.37 6.89 6.65
C GLN A 33 -20.47 7.89 7.04
N TRP A 34 -21.73 7.57 6.70
CA TRP A 34 -22.89 8.38 7.07
C TRP A 34 -23.22 8.31 8.57
N ILE A 35 -23.05 7.16 9.24
CA ILE A 35 -23.21 7.07 10.70
C ILE A 35 -22.13 7.89 11.43
N GLU A 36 -20.90 7.91 10.92
CA GLU A 36 -19.76 8.58 11.56
C GLU A 36 -19.77 10.12 11.40
N GLY A 37 -20.29 10.64 10.28
CA GLY A 37 -20.27 12.10 10.03
C GLY A 37 -21.40 12.63 9.16
N GLY A 38 -22.52 11.90 9.10
CA GLY A 38 -23.75 12.35 8.46
C GLY A 38 -23.61 12.55 6.94
N ARG A 39 -24.41 13.47 6.41
CA ARG A 39 -24.43 13.77 4.97
C ARG A 39 -23.09 14.34 4.50
N GLU A 40 -22.48 15.23 5.28
CA GLU A 40 -21.22 15.89 4.93
C GLU A 40 -20.08 14.89 4.79
N ALA A 41 -19.97 13.90 5.68
CA ALA A 41 -18.96 12.86 5.56
C ALA A 41 -19.11 12.01 4.29
N LEU A 42 -20.33 11.84 3.80
CA LEU A 42 -20.60 11.10 2.57
C LEU A 42 -20.27 11.91 1.31
N GLU A 43 -20.41 13.23 1.38
CA GLU A 43 -20.07 14.16 0.30
C GLU A 43 -18.59 14.55 0.30
N ALA A 44 -17.93 14.44 1.45
CA ALA A 44 -16.50 14.63 1.57
C ALA A 44 -15.75 13.65 0.65
N PRO A 45 -14.65 14.09 0.02
CA PRO A 45 -13.75 13.20 -0.69
C PRO A 45 -13.43 12.04 0.23
N VAL A 46 -13.66 10.82 -0.27
CA VAL A 46 -13.44 9.66 0.57
C VAL A 46 -11.96 9.64 0.93
N VAL A 47 -11.64 9.81 2.22
CA VAL A 47 -10.30 9.52 2.72
C VAL A 47 -10.02 8.08 2.30
N PRO A 48 -8.96 7.82 1.52
CA PRO A 48 -8.66 6.47 1.08
C PRO A 48 -8.72 5.56 2.32
N GLY A 49 -9.52 4.50 2.24
CA GLY A 49 -9.57 3.51 3.31
C GLY A 49 -8.17 2.90 3.51
N THR A 50 -8.06 1.95 4.43
CA THR A 50 -6.83 1.23 4.86
C THR A 50 -5.99 0.54 3.76
N GLY A 51 -6.24 0.82 2.48
CA GLY A 51 -5.44 0.42 1.33
C GLY A 51 -4.61 1.57 0.77
N LEU A 52 -3.43 1.22 0.25
CA LEU A 52 -2.50 2.16 -0.37
C LEU A 52 -3.10 2.78 -1.63
N ASP A 53 -3.17 4.11 -1.68
CA ASP A 53 -3.44 4.84 -2.92
C ASP A 53 -2.21 4.83 -3.86
N ASP A 54 -2.39 5.27 -5.10
CA ASP A 54 -1.32 5.18 -6.10
C ASP A 54 -0.14 6.13 -5.82
N THR A 55 -0.38 7.24 -5.11
CA THR A 55 0.66 8.15 -4.66
C THR A 55 1.51 7.52 -3.57
N GLN A 56 0.89 6.84 -2.61
CA GLN A 56 1.57 6.06 -1.58
C GLN A 56 2.35 4.89 -2.20
N ILE A 57 1.79 4.21 -3.21
CA ILE A 57 2.51 3.15 -3.93
C ILE A 57 3.75 3.71 -4.64
N ALA A 58 3.67 4.88 -5.27
CA ALA A 58 4.82 5.53 -5.89
C ALA A 58 5.89 5.90 -4.85
N ALA A 59 5.50 6.50 -3.72
CA ALA A 59 6.42 6.82 -2.64
C ALA A 59 7.10 5.57 -2.06
N ILE A 60 6.34 4.49 -1.83
CA ILE A 60 6.90 3.21 -1.37
C ILE A 60 7.91 2.66 -2.38
N ARG A 61 7.64 2.75 -3.68
CA ARG A 61 8.58 2.30 -4.72
C ARG A 61 9.90 3.04 -4.61
N GLU A 62 9.87 4.37 -4.56
CA GLU A 62 11.06 5.21 -4.50
C GLU A 62 11.88 4.91 -3.24
N GLU A 63 11.22 4.81 -2.09
CA GLU A 63 11.88 4.52 -0.82
C GLU A 63 12.51 3.12 -0.78
N LEU A 64 11.81 2.10 -1.29
CA LEU A 64 12.36 0.76 -1.35
C LEU A 64 13.56 0.65 -2.32
N LEU A 65 13.62 1.48 -3.37
CA LEU A 65 14.76 1.55 -4.30
C LEU A 65 16.02 2.13 -3.66
N LYS A 66 15.91 3.00 -2.64
CA LYS A 66 17.07 3.47 -1.85
C LYS A 66 17.74 2.33 -1.06
N GLY A 67 17.03 1.22 -0.89
CA GLY A 67 17.53 0.02 -0.25
C GLY A 67 17.61 0.12 1.29
N PRO A 68 17.90 -1.00 1.98
CA PRO A 68 17.75 -1.11 3.43
C PRO A 68 18.66 -0.17 4.24
N ARG A 69 19.85 0.12 3.73
CA ARG A 69 20.82 0.98 4.45
C ARG A 69 20.29 2.41 4.59
N ALA A 70 19.59 2.93 3.59
CA ALA A 70 18.96 4.25 3.65
C ALA A 70 17.87 4.33 4.74
N HIS A 71 17.29 3.19 5.11
CA HIS A 71 16.27 3.07 6.16
C HIS A 71 16.83 2.69 7.54
N GLY A 72 18.16 2.72 7.70
CA GLY A 72 18.85 2.46 8.96
C GLY A 72 19.08 0.97 9.27
N PHE A 73 18.90 0.06 8.31
CA PHE A 73 19.20 -1.35 8.51
C PHE A 73 20.71 -1.63 8.34
N ALA A 74 21.29 -2.40 9.27
CA ALA A 74 22.73 -2.69 9.31
C ALA A 74 23.27 -3.42 8.06
N THR A 75 22.43 -4.18 7.35
CA THR A 75 22.83 -4.93 6.15
C THR A 75 22.03 -4.49 4.94
N GLY A 76 22.62 -4.52 3.75
CA GLY A 76 21.96 -4.16 2.47
C GLY A 76 20.92 -5.18 1.98
N VAL A 77 20.53 -6.14 2.81
CA VAL A 77 19.60 -7.20 2.44
C VAL A 77 18.14 -6.75 2.66
N CYS A 78 17.34 -6.71 1.61
CA CYS A 78 15.89 -6.53 1.71
C CYS A 78 15.24 -7.85 2.11
N THR A 79 14.75 -7.96 3.35
CA THR A 79 13.86 -9.04 3.76
C THR A 79 12.41 -8.56 3.73
N LEU A 80 11.46 -9.48 3.61
CA LEU A 80 10.04 -9.12 3.58
C LEU A 80 9.61 -8.36 4.86
N GLY A 81 10.16 -8.72 6.02
CA GLY A 81 9.92 -7.99 7.28
C GLY A 81 10.49 -6.57 7.27
N ARG A 82 11.66 -6.34 6.66
CA ARG A 82 12.21 -4.98 6.49
C ARG A 82 11.38 -4.15 5.53
N VAL A 83 10.87 -4.76 4.46
CA VAL A 83 9.92 -4.10 3.55
C VAL A 83 8.66 -3.69 4.30
N ALA A 84 8.10 -4.56 5.13
CA ALA A 84 6.92 -4.25 5.93
C ALA A 84 7.17 -3.03 6.85
N ILE A 85 8.33 -2.96 7.52
CA ILE A 85 8.71 -1.82 8.37
C ILE A 85 8.82 -0.52 7.56
N VAL A 86 9.40 -0.56 6.35
CA VAL A 86 9.49 0.64 5.50
C VAL A 86 8.10 1.11 5.08
N ILE A 87 7.21 0.19 4.68
CA ILE A 87 5.83 0.53 4.32
C ILE A 87 5.09 1.13 5.53
N GLU A 88 5.19 0.50 6.71
CA GLU A 88 4.57 0.99 7.94
C GLU A 88 5.05 2.40 8.30
N ARG A 89 6.35 2.71 8.17
CA ARG A 89 6.89 4.05 8.41
C ARG A 89 6.31 5.11 7.46
N LEU A 90 5.99 4.73 6.23
CA LEU A 90 5.48 5.65 5.22
C LEU A 90 3.96 5.84 5.29
N THR A 91 3.23 4.84 5.75
CA THR A 91 1.76 4.83 5.66
C THR A 91 1.08 4.79 7.02
N ALA A 92 1.84 4.58 8.10
CA ALA A 92 1.34 4.27 9.44
C ALA A 92 0.45 3.01 9.52
N VAL A 93 0.44 2.18 8.47
CA VAL A 93 -0.35 0.93 8.42
C VAL A 93 0.57 -0.27 8.54
N GLN A 94 0.33 -1.09 9.57
CA GLN A 94 1.05 -2.34 9.76
C GLN A 94 0.49 -3.43 8.84
N TYR A 95 1.35 -4.01 8.00
CA TYR A 95 0.99 -5.11 7.12
C TYR A 95 1.68 -6.41 7.53
N GLY A 96 0.92 -7.51 7.55
CA GLY A 96 1.48 -8.83 7.74
C GLY A 96 2.33 -9.29 6.54
N PRO A 97 3.13 -10.37 6.67
CA PRO A 97 4.00 -10.86 5.60
C PRO A 97 3.26 -11.16 4.29
N THR A 98 2.11 -11.84 4.36
CA THR A 98 1.29 -12.18 3.19
C THR A 98 0.79 -10.95 2.44
N GLN A 99 0.36 -9.92 3.19
CA GLN A 99 -0.17 -8.69 2.61
C GLN A 99 0.95 -7.84 2.02
N THR A 100 2.09 -7.74 2.72
CA THR A 100 3.31 -7.10 2.22
C THR A 100 3.73 -7.72 0.89
N TRP A 101 3.77 -9.05 0.82
CA TRP A 101 4.10 -9.76 -0.42
C TRP A 101 3.08 -9.50 -1.53
N THR A 102 1.79 -9.43 -1.19
CA THR A 102 0.73 -9.13 -2.14
C THR A 102 0.92 -7.73 -2.72
N ILE A 103 1.18 -6.72 -1.90
CA ILE A 103 1.46 -5.34 -2.33
C ILE A 103 2.64 -5.30 -3.31
N LEU A 104 3.75 -5.96 -2.95
CA LEU A 104 4.94 -6.02 -3.83
C LEU A 104 4.60 -6.61 -5.21
N ARG A 105 3.85 -7.72 -5.23
CA ARG A 105 3.54 -8.42 -6.48
C ARG A 105 2.49 -7.71 -7.33
N THR A 106 1.40 -7.26 -6.73
CA THR A 106 0.22 -6.79 -7.48
C THR A 106 0.22 -5.30 -7.74
N ARG A 107 0.77 -4.49 -6.81
CA ARG A 107 0.79 -3.03 -6.95
C ARG A 107 2.13 -2.51 -7.47
N LEU A 108 3.25 -3.11 -7.05
CA LEU A 108 4.58 -2.70 -7.49
C LEU A 108 5.11 -3.49 -8.70
N GLY A 109 4.51 -4.64 -9.01
CA GLY A 109 4.93 -5.52 -10.11
C GLY A 109 6.23 -6.28 -9.83
N TRP A 110 6.64 -6.38 -8.57
CA TRP A 110 7.92 -6.97 -8.19
C TRP A 110 7.78 -8.48 -8.02
N SER A 111 8.66 -9.22 -8.68
CA SER A 111 8.86 -10.65 -8.47
C SER A 111 9.91 -10.89 -7.39
N ARG A 112 10.01 -12.14 -6.91
CA ARG A 112 11.00 -12.53 -5.91
C ARG A 112 12.39 -12.38 -6.54
N GLN A 113 13.08 -11.30 -6.21
CA GLN A 113 14.43 -11.06 -6.68
C GLN A 113 15.39 -11.97 -5.92
N ARG A 114 16.05 -12.87 -6.65
CA ARG A 114 17.17 -13.64 -6.11
C ARG A 114 18.40 -12.74 -6.24
N PRO A 115 19.08 -12.38 -5.14
CA PRO A 115 20.36 -11.68 -5.25
C PRO A 115 21.26 -12.47 -6.19
N ALA A 116 21.85 -11.81 -7.18
CA ALA A 116 22.90 -12.42 -7.98
C ALA A 116 23.97 -12.96 -7.01
N ARG A 117 24.40 -14.21 -7.19
CA ARG A 117 25.47 -14.79 -6.36
C ARG A 117 26.73 -13.95 -6.57
N ARG A 118 27.02 -13.03 -5.65
CA ARG A 118 28.26 -12.29 -5.59
C ARG A 118 29.15 -12.97 -4.56
N ALA A 119 30.38 -13.31 -4.96
CA ALA A 119 31.39 -13.81 -4.03
C ALA A 119 31.68 -12.72 -2.98
N VAL A 120 31.86 -13.14 -1.73
CA VAL A 120 32.12 -12.23 -0.59
C VAL A 120 33.45 -11.48 -0.75
N GLU A 121 34.39 -12.06 -1.49
CA GLU A 121 35.74 -11.53 -1.74
C GLU A 121 35.81 -10.51 -2.89
N ARG A 122 34.67 -10.11 -3.47
CA ARG A 122 34.65 -9.22 -4.62
C ARG A 122 34.97 -7.78 -4.20
N ASP A 123 36.21 -7.37 -4.42
CA ASP A 123 36.69 -6.00 -4.30
C ASP A 123 36.50 -5.27 -5.65
N GLU A 124 35.63 -4.26 -5.69
CA GLU A 124 35.35 -3.49 -6.92
C GLU A 124 36.56 -2.64 -7.34
N ASP A 125 37.36 -2.16 -6.39
CA ASP A 125 38.55 -1.36 -6.67
C ASP A 125 39.63 -2.26 -7.28
N ALA A 126 39.78 -3.50 -6.79
CA ALA A 126 40.67 -4.51 -7.38
C ALA A 126 40.23 -4.93 -8.80
N ILE A 127 38.93 -4.94 -9.08
CA ILE A 127 38.39 -5.31 -10.40
C ILE A 127 38.60 -4.19 -11.44
N VAL A 128 38.44 -2.93 -11.04
CA VAL A 128 38.75 -1.79 -11.91
C VAL A 128 40.23 -1.78 -12.25
N ALA A 129 41.10 -1.95 -11.24
CA ALA A 129 42.55 -2.00 -11.44
C ALA A 129 43.02 -3.15 -12.36
N TRP A 130 42.33 -4.30 -12.35
CA TRP A 130 42.63 -5.42 -13.25
C TRP A 130 42.17 -5.18 -14.69
N ARG A 131 41.05 -4.47 -14.89
CA ARG A 131 40.50 -4.19 -16.24
C ARG A 131 41.27 -3.12 -17.01
N GLU A 132 41.97 -2.24 -16.31
CA GLU A 132 42.80 -1.17 -16.89
C GLU A 132 44.25 -1.61 -17.15
N ARG A 133 44.57 -2.90 -16.96
CA ARG A 133 45.87 -3.51 -17.23
C ARG A 133 45.85 -4.30 -18.53
#